data_AF-A0A2V2UXR4-F1
#
_entry.id   AF-A0A2V2UXR4-F1
#
_cell.length_a   1.000
_cell.length_b   1.000
_cell.length_c   1.000
_cell.angle_alpha   90.00
_cell.angle_beta   90.00
_cell.angle_gamma   90.00
#
_symmetry.space_group_name_H-M   'P 1'
#
loop_
_entity.id
_entity.type
_entity.pdbx_description
1 polymer ?
#
loop_
_entity_poly.entity_id
_entity_poly.type
_entity_poly.pdbx_seq_one_letter_code
_entity_poly.pdbx_strand_id
1 'polypeptide(L)'
;MSLRIVFDEARLQAEAFIEENLFVHTRTLEESVASVDEECLGIRQIISGDEFAILTDNIAPIIQYLEDVKIKIAELEETEKQFTRYAKLFDAPAIDWSSFNEMANFVSLRYETWTLLDNFIRNREQWFTCPLNELDTRAMEDQVNAMVRQAVAINRQVQEKGCEEEVTPHLLLELQAIRNSMQVIHDCGNKHMTPAHWNIVLKAATGSDNRFHEGLNLQTLQEYNIMDHKDILAEQSGYATGEWKIVNDLEKIKQTWNGLSFETIPYKNREGVFILTQLEDVIQQLDDHQIELQTIMASRFVAPVRERVEEWIRNLRLVDDVIDEWITLQKKLDVFGVYIFLG
;
A
#
# COMPACT_ATOMS: atom_id res chain seq x y z
N MET A 1 -78.82 20.94 3.95
CA MET A 1 -77.69 21.70 3.39
C MET A 1 -76.98 20.77 2.41
N SER A 2 -76.74 21.18 1.16
CA SER A 2 -76.00 20.34 0.20
C SER A 2 -74.55 20.17 0.68
N LEU A 3 -73.99 18.97 0.57
CA LEU A 3 -72.56 18.69 0.86
C LEU A 3 -71.62 19.69 0.16
N ARG A 4 -72.04 20.20 -1.00
CA ARG A 4 -71.32 21.21 -1.77
C ARG A 4 -71.18 22.55 -1.04
N ILE A 5 -72.24 22.98 -0.35
CA ILE A 5 -72.26 24.24 0.42
C ILE A 5 -71.36 24.13 1.65
N VAL A 6 -71.41 22.99 2.36
CA VAL A 6 -70.55 22.74 3.52
C VAL A 6 -69.08 22.70 3.12
N PHE A 7 -68.78 22.09 1.96
CA PHE A 7 -67.43 22.05 1.42
C PHE A 7 -66.94 23.44 0.98
N ASP A 8 -67.79 24.23 0.30
CA ASP A 8 -67.44 25.59 -0.13
C ASP A 8 -67.22 26.53 1.06
N GLU A 9 -68.02 26.40 2.13
CA GLU A 9 -67.87 27.16 3.36
C GLU A 9 -66.59 26.78 4.11
N ALA A 10 -66.26 25.49 4.20
CA ALA A 10 -64.99 25.02 4.77
C ALA A 10 -63.78 25.49 3.94
N ARG A 11 -63.90 25.50 2.61
CA ARG A 11 -62.85 26.02 1.71
C ARG A 11 -62.60 27.51 1.95
N LEU A 12 -63.65 28.33 2.02
CA LEU A 12 -63.54 29.77 2.27
C LEU A 12 -62.96 30.07 3.65
N GLN A 13 -63.36 29.30 4.67
CA GLN A 13 -62.77 29.43 6.02
C GLN A 13 -61.27 29.06 6.02
N ALA A 14 -60.87 28.03 5.27
CA ALA A 14 -59.47 27.65 5.12
C ALA A 14 -58.67 28.73 4.36
N GLU A 15 -59.22 29.31 3.29
CA GLU A 15 -58.59 30.40 2.54
C GLU A 15 -58.39 31.65 3.41
N ALA A 16 -59.41 32.05 4.17
CA ALA A 16 -59.31 33.17 5.10
C ALA A 16 -58.29 32.92 6.22
N PHE A 17 -58.25 31.69 6.77
CA PHE A 17 -57.26 31.31 7.77
C PHE A 17 -55.83 31.36 7.21
N ILE A 18 -55.62 30.90 5.97
CA ILE A 18 -54.32 31.00 5.30
C ILE A 18 -53.94 32.47 5.12
N GLU A 19 -54.82 33.30 4.58
CA GLU A 19 -54.55 34.72 4.31
C GLU A 19 -54.20 35.51 5.58
N GLU A 20 -54.87 35.21 6.70
CA GLU A 20 -54.63 35.87 7.99
C GLU A 20 -53.30 35.45 8.65
N ASN A 21 -52.89 34.18 8.49
CA ASN A 21 -51.71 33.64 9.17
C ASN A 21 -50.44 33.58 8.30
N LEU A 22 -50.57 33.67 6.97
CA LEU A 22 -49.45 33.54 6.02
C LEU A 22 -48.35 34.56 6.32
N PHE A 23 -48.71 35.82 6.60
CA PHE A 23 -47.74 36.87 6.92
C PHE A 23 -46.90 36.53 8.16
N VAL A 24 -47.54 36.02 9.22
CA VAL A 24 -46.86 35.65 10.46
C VAL A 24 -45.92 34.47 10.21
N HIS A 25 -46.37 33.44 9.49
CA HIS A 25 -45.55 32.27 9.18
C HIS A 25 -44.37 32.59 8.28
N THR A 26 -44.55 33.43 7.26
CA THR A 26 -43.45 33.89 6.39
C THR A 26 -42.43 34.70 7.19
N ARG A 27 -42.87 35.61 8.06
CA ARG A 27 -41.97 36.37 8.93
C ARG A 27 -41.20 35.47 9.90
N THR A 28 -41.87 34.49 10.52
CA THR A 28 -41.19 33.53 11.41
C THR A 28 -40.15 32.70 10.65
N LEU A 29 -40.43 32.33 9.39
CA LEU A 29 -39.47 31.65 8.53
C LEU A 29 -38.25 32.54 8.25
N GLU A 30 -38.45 33.80 7.89
CA GLU A 30 -37.36 34.77 7.67
C GLU A 30 -36.48 34.95 8.92
N GLU A 31 -37.10 35.12 10.10
CA GLU A 31 -36.38 35.22 11.38
C GLU A 31 -35.59 33.94 11.70
N SER A 32 -36.15 32.77 11.38
CA SER A 32 -35.47 31.48 11.60
C SER A 32 -34.30 31.26 10.65
N VAL A 33 -34.44 31.67 9.38
CA VAL A 33 -33.34 31.64 8.39
C VAL A 33 -32.22 32.59 8.82
N ALA A 34 -32.53 33.80 9.27
CA ALA A 34 -31.54 34.74 9.78
C ALA A 34 -30.77 34.17 10.98
N SER A 35 -31.44 33.44 11.88
CA SER A 35 -30.77 32.75 12.99
C SER A 35 -29.79 31.67 12.51
N VAL A 36 -30.11 30.94 11.44
CA VAL A 36 -29.19 29.96 10.85
C VAL A 36 -27.97 30.65 10.24
N ASP A 37 -28.17 31.80 9.57
CA ASP A 37 -27.07 32.58 9.02
C ASP A 37 -26.12 33.11 10.11
N GLU A 38 -26.66 33.64 11.22
CA GLU A 38 -25.85 34.07 12.36
C GLU A 38 -25.04 32.92 12.96
N GLU A 39 -25.65 31.73 13.06
CA GLU A 39 -24.98 30.52 13.53
C GLU A 39 -23.86 30.07 12.59
N CYS A 40 -24.08 30.12 11.26
CA CYS A 40 -23.06 29.82 10.25
C CYS A 40 -21.87 30.78 10.35
N LEU A 41 -22.14 32.08 10.52
CA LEU A 41 -21.10 33.09 10.71
C LEU A 41 -20.28 32.84 11.98
N GLY A 42 -20.95 32.51 13.09
CA GLY A 42 -20.30 32.18 14.36
C GLY A 42 -19.36 30.98 14.24
N ILE A 43 -19.83 29.88 13.63
CA ILE A 43 -19.01 28.68 13.39
C ILE A 43 -17.80 29.02 12.50
N ARG A 44 -18.03 29.76 11.41
CA ARG A 44 -16.96 30.15 10.49
C ARG A 44 -15.91 31.01 11.18
N GLN A 45 -16.32 31.95 12.02
CA GLN A 45 -15.40 32.79 12.78
C GLN A 45 -14.54 31.99 13.75
N ILE A 46 -15.11 31.01 14.46
CA ILE A 46 -14.35 30.14 15.38
C ILE A 46 -13.30 29.33 14.60
N ILE A 47 -13.69 28.68 13.50
CA ILE A 47 -12.81 27.82 12.70
C ILE A 47 -11.76 28.63 11.91
N SER A 48 -11.97 29.94 11.76
CA SER A 48 -10.98 30.86 11.19
C SER A 48 -9.93 31.31 12.22
N GLY A 49 -10.09 30.96 13.49
CA GLY A 49 -9.12 31.27 14.54
C GLY A 49 -7.82 30.48 14.40
N ASP A 50 -6.76 31.02 15.00
CA ASP A 50 -5.40 30.47 14.99
C ASP A 50 -5.32 29.01 15.44
N GLU A 51 -6.19 28.60 16.37
CA GLU A 51 -6.27 27.22 16.88
C GLU A 51 -6.51 26.17 15.77
N PHE A 52 -7.14 26.57 14.66
CA PHE A 52 -7.44 25.68 13.52
C PHE A 52 -6.51 25.89 12.31
N ALA A 53 -5.60 26.88 12.40
CA ALA A 53 -4.73 27.30 11.30
C ALA A 53 -3.23 27.09 11.60
N ILE A 54 -2.82 27.17 12.86
CA ILE A 54 -1.43 27.03 13.30
C ILE A 54 -1.15 25.58 13.67
N LEU A 55 0.06 25.10 13.36
CA LEU A 55 0.48 23.75 13.70
C LEU A 55 0.56 23.56 15.23
N THR A 56 0.07 22.42 15.73
CA THR A 56 0.16 22.04 17.14
C THR A 56 0.30 20.54 17.30
N ASP A 57 0.93 20.11 18.39
CA ASP A 57 1.07 18.70 18.75
C ASP A 57 -0.25 18.12 19.32
N ASN A 58 -1.12 18.98 19.87
CA ASN A 58 -2.37 18.55 20.49
C ASN A 58 -3.55 18.59 19.50
N ILE A 59 -3.59 17.60 18.62
CA ILE A 59 -4.54 17.56 17.48
C ILE A 59 -5.93 17.03 17.89
N ALA A 60 -5.99 16.16 18.90
CA ALA A 60 -7.22 15.45 19.26
C ALA A 60 -8.41 16.39 19.61
N PRO A 61 -8.25 17.46 20.40
CA PRO A 61 -9.34 18.39 20.67
C PRO A 61 -9.83 19.15 19.43
N ILE A 62 -8.92 19.46 18.50
CA ILE A 62 -9.26 20.16 17.25
C ILE A 62 -10.14 19.26 16.38
N ILE A 63 -9.73 18.00 16.20
CA ILE A 63 -10.51 17.02 15.44
C ILE A 63 -11.86 16.80 16.12
N GLN A 64 -11.91 16.60 17.44
CA GLN A 64 -13.17 16.39 18.14
C GLN A 64 -14.14 17.57 17.96
N TYR A 65 -13.65 18.81 18.07
CA TYR A 65 -14.47 19.99 17.84
C TYR A 65 -15.00 20.04 16.40
N LEU A 66 -14.16 19.73 15.40
CA LEU A 66 -14.58 19.69 14.00
C LEU A 66 -15.59 18.57 13.74
N GLU A 67 -15.49 17.42 14.42
CA GLU A 67 -16.50 16.36 14.38
C GLU A 67 -17.85 16.83 14.96
N ASP A 68 -17.82 17.49 16.12
CA ASP A 68 -19.02 18.02 16.76
C ASP A 68 -19.71 19.06 15.85
N VAL A 69 -18.93 19.93 15.20
CA VAL A 69 -19.46 20.90 14.22
C VAL A 69 -20.00 20.18 12.98
N LYS A 70 -19.41 19.07 12.53
CA LYS A 70 -19.96 18.29 11.41
C LYS A 70 -21.29 17.64 11.74
N ILE A 71 -21.49 17.18 12.98
CA ILE A 71 -22.80 16.70 13.44
C ILE A 71 -23.82 17.85 13.36
N LYS A 72 -23.43 19.04 13.82
CA LYS A 72 -24.27 20.23 13.76
C LYS A 72 -24.58 20.68 12.33
N ILE A 73 -23.63 20.57 11.40
CA ILE A 73 -23.87 20.82 9.96
C ILE A 73 -24.97 19.88 9.45
N ALA A 74 -24.96 18.59 9.80
CA ALA A 74 -26.00 17.66 9.39
C ALA A 74 -27.39 18.02 9.95
N GLU A 75 -27.46 18.55 11.17
CA GLU A 75 -28.71 19.08 11.75
C GLU A 75 -29.20 20.33 10.99
N LEU A 76 -28.28 21.21 10.62
CA LEU A 76 -28.57 22.39 9.81
C LEU A 76 -29.01 22.03 8.39
N GLU A 77 -28.46 20.98 7.76
CA GLU A 77 -28.92 20.48 6.46
C GLU A 77 -30.38 20.00 6.50
N GLU A 78 -30.81 19.36 7.59
CA GLU A 78 -32.22 18.97 7.73
C GLU A 78 -33.13 20.19 7.96
N THR A 79 -32.63 21.17 8.71
CA THR A 79 -33.31 22.46 8.91
C THR A 79 -33.44 23.23 7.59
N GLU A 80 -32.40 23.25 6.77
CA GLU A 80 -32.35 23.82 5.42
C GLU A 80 -33.45 23.22 4.52
N LYS A 81 -33.53 21.88 4.48
CA LYS A 81 -34.55 21.14 3.72
C LYS A 81 -35.95 21.48 4.21
N GLN A 82 -36.15 21.56 5.52
CA GLN A 82 -37.44 21.89 6.13
C GLN A 82 -37.87 23.32 5.79
N PHE A 83 -36.99 24.31 5.95
CA PHE A 83 -37.28 25.71 5.67
C PHE A 83 -37.48 25.96 4.19
N THR A 84 -36.72 25.30 3.32
CA THR A 84 -36.93 25.33 1.87
C THR A 84 -38.30 24.76 1.48
N ARG A 85 -38.77 23.71 2.16
CA ARG A 85 -40.12 23.19 1.97
C ARG A 85 -41.19 24.18 2.44
N TYR A 86 -40.96 24.89 3.55
CA TYR A 86 -41.88 25.94 4.03
C TYR A 86 -41.94 27.13 3.07
N ALA A 87 -40.81 27.62 2.57
CA ALA A 87 -40.79 28.70 1.58
C ALA A 87 -41.62 28.35 0.35
N LYS A 88 -41.49 27.13 -0.17
CA LYS A 88 -42.32 26.62 -1.29
C LYS A 88 -43.80 26.53 -0.93
N LEU A 89 -44.14 26.12 0.28
CA LEU A 89 -45.53 26.00 0.74
C LEU A 89 -46.20 27.38 0.86
N PHE A 90 -45.43 28.39 1.26
CA PHE A 90 -45.90 29.76 1.47
C PHE A 90 -45.85 30.63 0.21
N ASP A 91 -45.40 30.08 -0.92
CA ASP A 91 -45.11 30.82 -2.15
C ASP A 91 -44.14 31.99 -1.92
N ALA A 92 -43.22 31.81 -0.96
CA ALA A 92 -42.16 32.76 -0.64
C ALA A 92 -40.97 32.62 -1.61
N PRO A 93 -40.13 33.66 -1.75
CA PRO A 93 -38.89 33.58 -2.52
C PRO A 93 -38.02 32.40 -2.08
N ALA A 94 -37.24 31.85 -3.02
CA ALA A 94 -36.26 30.83 -2.69
C ALA A 94 -35.24 31.39 -1.68
N ILE A 95 -35.00 30.64 -0.61
CA ILE A 95 -34.00 30.98 0.40
C ILE A 95 -32.60 30.80 -0.20
N ASP A 96 -31.72 31.77 0.04
CA ASP A 96 -30.32 31.66 -0.31
C ASP A 96 -29.54 30.95 0.80
N TRP A 97 -28.99 29.79 0.49
CA TRP A 97 -28.19 28.98 1.42
C TRP A 97 -26.69 29.09 1.14
N SER A 98 -26.24 30.11 0.41
CA SER A 98 -24.84 30.34 0.07
C SER A 98 -23.94 30.37 1.32
N SER A 99 -24.33 31.12 2.35
CA SER A 99 -23.64 31.23 3.65
C SER A 99 -23.44 29.86 4.32
N PHE A 100 -24.52 29.08 4.43
CA PHE A 100 -24.49 27.73 4.97
C PHE A 100 -23.55 26.82 4.17
N ASN A 101 -23.68 26.79 2.84
CA ASN A 101 -22.85 25.97 1.97
C ASN A 101 -21.37 26.34 2.05
N GLU A 102 -21.04 27.63 2.10
CA GLU A 102 -19.66 28.08 2.25
C GLU A 102 -19.08 27.69 3.61
N MET A 103 -19.85 27.84 4.69
CA MET A 103 -19.46 27.41 6.04
C MET A 103 -19.21 25.90 6.07
N ALA A 104 -20.15 25.09 5.59
CA ALA A 104 -20.04 23.63 5.57
C ALA A 104 -18.82 23.15 4.77
N ASN A 105 -18.57 23.77 3.61
CA ASN A 105 -17.39 23.49 2.79
C ASN A 105 -16.07 23.92 3.46
N PHE A 106 -16.08 25.00 4.24
CA PHE A 106 -14.92 25.46 5.00
C PHE A 106 -14.59 24.52 6.16
N VAL A 107 -15.60 24.11 6.94
CA VAL A 107 -15.44 23.13 8.01
C VAL A 107 -14.95 21.79 7.46
N SER A 108 -15.53 21.32 6.35
CA SER A 108 -15.14 20.06 5.73
C SER A 108 -13.66 20.09 5.30
N LEU A 109 -13.21 21.18 4.67
CA LEU A 109 -11.81 21.34 4.28
C LEU A 109 -10.86 21.32 5.49
N ARG A 110 -11.22 22.02 6.57
CA ARG A 110 -10.43 22.05 7.81
C ARG A 110 -10.37 20.67 8.47
N TYR A 111 -11.52 19.98 8.55
CA TYR A 111 -11.60 18.62 9.06
C TYR A 111 -10.73 17.65 8.25
N GLU A 112 -10.83 17.67 6.91
CA GLU A 112 -9.98 16.86 6.04
C GLU A 112 -8.48 17.13 6.23
N THR A 113 -8.12 18.40 6.44
CA THR A 113 -6.72 18.81 6.67
C THR A 113 -6.17 18.21 7.96
N TRP A 114 -6.86 18.42 9.08
CA TRP A 114 -6.43 17.95 10.40
C TRP A 114 -6.47 16.42 10.52
N THR A 115 -7.50 15.77 9.98
CA THR A 115 -7.58 14.30 9.97
C THR A 115 -6.50 13.67 9.10
N LEU A 116 -6.10 14.32 8.00
CA LEU A 116 -4.99 13.84 7.19
C LEU A 116 -3.65 13.95 7.93
N LEU A 117 -3.41 15.05 8.65
CA LEU A 117 -2.24 15.22 9.52
C LEU A 117 -2.20 14.15 10.62
N ASP A 118 -3.32 13.92 11.30
CA ASP A 118 -3.44 12.93 12.37
C ASP A 118 -3.22 11.49 11.86
N ASN A 119 -3.79 11.16 10.70
CA ASN A 119 -3.48 9.91 10.00
C ASN A 119 -2.00 9.78 9.65
N PHE A 120 -1.37 10.87 9.21
CA PHE A 120 0.06 10.90 8.88
C PHE A 120 0.91 10.59 10.10
N ILE A 121 0.65 11.25 11.22
CA ILE A 121 1.42 11.10 12.45
C ILE A 121 1.33 9.66 12.96
N ARG A 122 0.13 9.08 13.03
CA ARG A 122 -0.07 7.68 13.42
C ARG A 122 0.67 6.71 12.51
N ASN A 123 0.51 6.87 11.21
CA ASN A 123 1.14 5.99 10.23
C ASN A 123 2.67 6.12 10.30
N ARG A 124 3.19 7.34 10.41
CA ARG A 124 4.63 7.60 10.56
C ARG A 124 5.18 6.94 11.82
N GLU A 125 4.50 7.07 12.95
CA GLU A 125 4.91 6.41 14.19
C GLU A 125 4.97 4.88 14.01
N GLN A 126 3.94 4.29 13.41
CA GLN A 126 3.90 2.85 13.14
C GLN A 126 5.03 2.41 12.19
N TRP A 127 5.22 3.10 11.06
CA TRP A 127 6.25 2.75 10.09
C TRP A 127 7.65 2.85 10.66
N PHE A 128 7.90 3.84 11.54
CA PHE A 128 9.25 4.10 12.04
C PHE A 128 9.61 3.27 13.27
N THR A 129 8.63 2.84 14.07
CA THR A 129 8.87 2.01 15.27
C THR A 129 8.76 0.51 14.99
N CYS A 130 8.09 0.10 13.92
CA CYS A 130 7.94 -1.29 13.52
C CYS A 130 9.29 -1.93 13.13
N PRO A 131 9.57 -3.18 13.57
CA PRO A 131 10.73 -3.94 13.12
C PRO A 131 10.85 -4.05 11.60
N LEU A 132 12.06 -3.96 11.06
CA LEU A 132 12.30 -3.97 9.59
C LEU A 132 11.83 -5.27 8.91
N ASN A 133 11.84 -6.40 9.61
CA ASN A 133 11.34 -7.68 9.11
C ASN A 133 9.81 -7.71 8.97
N GLU A 134 9.07 -6.86 9.68
CA GLU A 134 7.61 -6.71 9.62
C GLU A 134 7.17 -5.53 8.73
N LEU A 135 8.05 -4.55 8.51
CA LEU A 135 7.75 -3.38 7.68
C LEU A 135 7.42 -3.74 6.22
N ASP A 136 6.21 -3.42 5.77
CA ASP A 136 5.83 -3.51 4.35
C ASP A 136 6.11 -2.17 3.66
N THR A 137 7.23 -2.11 2.95
CA THR A 137 7.69 -0.88 2.28
C THR A 137 6.87 -0.53 1.04
N ARG A 138 6.21 -1.50 0.40
CA ARG A 138 5.34 -1.23 -0.75
C ARG A 138 4.01 -0.64 -0.29
N ALA A 139 3.41 -1.24 0.75
CA ALA A 139 2.21 -0.69 1.36
C ALA A 139 2.45 0.72 1.92
N MET A 140 3.60 0.96 2.53
CA MET A 140 4.02 2.29 2.99
C MET A 140 4.12 3.28 1.82
N GLU A 141 4.78 2.91 0.72
CA GLU A 141 4.89 3.76 -0.48
C GLU A 141 3.51 4.14 -1.04
N ASP A 142 2.62 3.16 -1.18
CA ASP A 142 1.25 3.38 -1.68
C ASP A 142 0.48 4.36 -0.79
N GLN A 143 0.59 4.20 0.53
CA GLN A 143 -0.05 5.08 1.51
C GLN A 143 0.54 6.50 1.45
N VAL A 144 1.87 6.66 1.44
CA VAL A 144 2.53 7.98 1.30
C VAL A 144 2.08 8.66 0.01
N ASN A 145 2.06 7.94 -1.12
CA ASN A 145 1.64 8.49 -2.40
C ASN A 145 0.16 8.89 -2.42
N ALA A 146 -0.72 8.13 -1.75
CA ALA A 146 -2.12 8.50 -1.58
C ALA A 146 -2.28 9.78 -0.77
N MET A 147 -1.58 9.87 0.36
CA MET A 147 -1.61 11.03 1.24
C MET A 147 -1.03 12.29 0.57
N VAL A 148 0.03 12.17 -0.23
CA VAL A 148 0.56 13.27 -1.04
C VAL A 148 -0.49 13.80 -2.01
N ARG A 149 -1.21 12.92 -2.73
CA ARG A 149 -2.26 13.36 -3.67
C ARG A 149 -3.38 14.10 -2.95
N GLN A 150 -3.80 13.59 -1.78
CA GLN A 150 -4.83 14.23 -0.97
C GLN A 150 -4.37 15.59 -0.43
N ALA A 151 -3.17 15.67 0.14
CA ALA A 151 -2.59 16.91 0.65
C ALA A 151 -2.42 17.97 -0.46
N VAL A 152 -2.01 17.58 -1.68
CA VAL A 152 -1.95 18.51 -2.83
C VAL A 152 -3.34 19.03 -3.21
N ALA A 153 -4.36 18.17 -3.20
CA ALA A 153 -5.72 18.58 -3.51
C ALA A 153 -6.29 19.54 -2.46
N ILE A 154 -6.06 19.26 -1.17
CA ILE A 154 -6.42 20.15 -0.05
C ILE A 154 -5.69 21.48 -0.17
N ASN A 155 -4.37 21.47 -0.36
CA ASN A 155 -3.57 22.69 -0.48
C ASN A 155 -4.08 23.59 -1.61
N ARG A 156 -4.45 23.02 -2.77
CA ARG A 156 -5.04 23.79 -3.86
C ARG A 156 -6.34 24.49 -3.42
N GLN A 157 -7.24 23.78 -2.73
CA GLN A 157 -8.50 24.36 -2.25
C GLN A 157 -8.27 25.46 -1.19
N VAL A 158 -7.29 25.27 -0.29
CA VAL A 158 -6.90 26.25 0.73
C VAL A 158 -6.41 27.54 0.06
N GLN A 159 -5.55 27.42 -0.96
CA GLN A 159 -5.02 28.56 -1.73
C GLN A 159 -6.10 29.28 -2.54
N GLU A 160 -7.00 28.53 -3.21
CA GLU A 160 -8.14 29.09 -3.96
C GLU A 160 -9.08 29.90 -3.07
N LYS A 161 -9.26 29.49 -1.81
CA LYS A 161 -10.11 30.15 -0.81
C LYS A 161 -9.39 31.23 0.00
N GLY A 162 -8.09 31.46 -0.23
CA GLY A 162 -7.28 32.45 0.50
C GLY A 162 -7.21 32.19 2.01
N CYS A 163 -7.29 30.92 2.42
CA CYS A 163 -7.24 30.53 3.83
C CYS A 163 -5.77 30.37 4.23
N GLU A 164 -5.22 31.26 5.05
CA GLU A 164 -3.87 31.09 5.58
C GLU A 164 -3.86 30.00 6.66
N GLU A 165 -2.91 29.06 6.56
CA GLU A 165 -2.69 27.96 7.50
C GLU A 165 -1.32 27.30 7.29
N GLU A 166 -0.81 26.65 8.34
CA GLU A 166 0.54 26.06 8.38
C GLU A 166 0.55 24.53 8.22
N VAL A 167 -0.59 23.88 8.43
CA VAL A 167 -0.76 22.42 8.50
C VAL A 167 -0.50 21.75 7.17
N THR A 168 -1.16 22.16 6.08
CA THR A 168 -1.01 21.49 4.77
C THR A 168 0.40 21.68 4.20
N PRO A 169 1.00 22.88 4.23
CA PRO A 169 2.39 23.06 3.81
C PRO A 169 3.36 22.19 4.61
N HIS A 170 3.21 22.13 5.94
CA HIS A 170 4.02 21.27 6.80
C HIS A 170 3.87 19.79 6.42
N LEU A 171 2.64 19.30 6.31
CA LEU A 171 2.35 17.92 5.93
C LEU A 171 2.93 17.56 4.57
N LEU A 172 2.84 18.44 3.58
CA LEU A 172 3.42 18.23 2.25
C LEU A 172 4.94 18.11 2.31
N LEU A 173 5.62 18.94 3.11
CA LEU A 173 7.07 18.86 3.30
C LEU A 173 7.49 17.51 3.91
N GLU A 174 6.82 17.09 4.99
CA GLU A 174 7.09 15.82 5.66
C GLU A 174 6.84 14.61 4.74
N LEU A 175 5.70 14.58 4.05
CA LEU A 175 5.37 13.52 3.09
C LEU A 175 6.38 13.46 1.94
N GLN A 176 6.83 14.62 1.43
CA GLN A 176 7.85 14.68 0.39
C GLN A 176 9.21 14.17 0.89
N ALA A 177 9.59 14.46 2.13
CA ALA A 177 10.82 13.95 2.71
C ALA A 177 10.83 12.41 2.77
N ILE A 178 9.72 11.79 3.21
CA ILE A 178 9.58 10.33 3.20
C ILE A 178 9.60 9.78 1.77
N ARG A 179 8.84 10.39 0.85
CA ARG A 179 8.79 9.96 -0.56
C ARG A 179 10.17 10.02 -1.22
N ASN A 180 10.96 11.06 -0.96
CA ASN A 180 12.31 11.20 -1.48
C ASN A 180 13.28 10.17 -0.90
N SER A 181 12.97 9.62 0.27
CA SER A 181 13.76 8.58 0.96
C SER A 181 13.26 7.16 0.67
N MET A 182 12.24 7.00 -0.18
CA MET A 182 11.53 5.73 -0.37
C MET A 182 12.45 4.61 -0.88
N GLN A 183 13.39 4.92 -1.78
CA GLN A 183 14.35 3.92 -2.25
C GLN A 183 15.20 3.36 -1.10
N VAL A 184 15.68 4.21 -0.20
CA VAL A 184 16.44 3.79 0.98
C VAL A 184 15.56 2.97 1.92
N ILE A 185 14.29 3.37 2.10
CA ILE A 185 13.32 2.61 2.90
C ILE A 185 13.10 1.21 2.31
N HIS A 186 12.99 1.06 0.98
CA HIS A 186 12.89 -0.26 0.35
C HIS A 186 14.12 -1.13 0.61
N ASP A 187 15.32 -0.55 0.53
CA ASP A 187 16.55 -1.27 0.84
C ASP A 187 16.59 -1.68 2.31
N CYS A 188 16.14 -0.83 3.24
CA CYS A 188 15.98 -1.18 4.64
C CYS A 188 14.94 -2.29 4.87
N GLY A 189 13.88 -2.32 4.09
CA GLY A 189 12.82 -3.33 4.20
C GLY A 189 13.10 -4.62 3.43
N ASN A 190 14.28 -4.77 2.83
CA ASN A 190 14.62 -5.96 2.05
C ASN A 190 14.68 -7.20 2.95
N LYS A 191 13.70 -8.09 2.80
CA LYS A 191 13.53 -9.31 3.61
C LYS A 191 14.63 -10.35 3.40
N HIS A 192 15.47 -10.20 2.38
CA HIS A 192 16.59 -11.09 2.13
C HIS A 192 17.86 -10.66 2.89
N MET A 193 17.89 -9.44 3.45
CA MET A 193 19.03 -9.01 4.24
C MET A 193 19.19 -9.85 5.51
N THR A 194 20.40 -10.39 5.69
CA THR A 194 20.76 -11.23 6.83
C THR A 194 21.44 -10.37 7.89
N PRO A 195 21.64 -10.88 9.13
CA PRO A 195 22.45 -10.19 10.12
C PRO A 195 23.86 -9.85 9.62
N ALA A 196 24.44 -10.65 8.72
CA ALA A 196 25.77 -10.36 8.15
C ALA A 196 25.74 -9.10 7.26
N HIS A 197 24.75 -8.99 6.37
CA HIS A 197 24.53 -7.81 5.53
C HIS A 197 24.33 -6.56 6.39
N TRP A 198 23.43 -6.65 7.37
CA TRP A 198 23.15 -5.52 8.28
C TRP A 198 24.36 -5.10 9.11
N ASN A 199 25.16 -6.05 9.59
CA ASN A 199 26.37 -5.72 10.35
C ASN A 199 27.41 -4.97 9.50
N ILE A 200 27.46 -5.17 8.17
CA ILE A 200 28.32 -4.38 7.28
C ILE A 200 27.81 -2.94 7.20
N VAL A 201 26.51 -2.77 6.99
CA VAL A 201 25.85 -1.45 6.91
C VAL A 201 25.98 -0.69 8.22
N LEU A 202 25.61 -1.31 9.35
CA LEU A 202 25.68 -0.70 10.68
C LEU A 202 27.12 -0.37 11.07
N LYS A 203 28.10 -1.18 10.66
CA LYS A 203 29.51 -0.87 10.90
C LYS A 203 29.97 0.38 10.15
N ALA A 204 29.48 0.58 8.93
CA ALA A 204 29.76 1.78 8.17
C ALA A 204 29.10 3.03 8.80
N ALA A 205 27.88 2.90 9.31
CA ALA A 205 27.13 4.00 9.89
C ALA A 205 27.54 4.36 11.33
N THR A 206 27.92 3.38 12.15
CA THR A 206 28.09 3.54 13.60
C THR A 206 29.44 3.04 14.14
N GLY A 207 30.35 2.58 13.28
CA GLY A 207 31.60 2.00 13.73
C GLY A 207 31.40 0.62 14.37
N SER A 208 31.93 0.38 15.57
CA SER A 208 31.81 -0.94 16.24
C SER A 208 30.73 -0.97 17.32
N ASP A 209 29.98 0.13 17.46
CA ASP A 209 29.13 0.36 18.62
C ASP A 209 27.79 -0.37 18.50
N ASN A 210 27.30 -0.61 17.28
CA ASN A 210 26.03 -1.27 17.04
C ASN A 210 26.14 -2.49 16.13
N ARG A 211 25.23 -3.45 16.36
CA ARG A 211 25.07 -4.67 15.57
C ARG A 211 23.59 -4.93 15.31
N PHE A 212 23.33 -5.75 14.32
CA PHE A 212 21.97 -6.17 13.99
C PHE A 212 21.30 -6.84 15.19
N HIS A 213 20.04 -6.48 15.42
CA HIS A 213 19.12 -7.12 16.35
C HIS A 213 17.71 -7.10 15.75
N GLU A 214 16.84 -8.01 16.20
CA GLU A 214 15.51 -8.19 15.60
C GLU A 214 14.60 -6.95 15.71
N GLY A 215 14.77 -6.16 16.79
CA GLY A 215 14.03 -4.91 16.97
C GLY A 215 14.56 -3.70 16.18
N LEU A 216 15.47 -3.88 15.21
CA LEU A 216 15.96 -2.76 14.40
C LEU A 216 14.80 -2.20 13.57
N ASN A 217 14.63 -0.88 13.55
CA ASN A 217 13.54 -0.17 12.89
C ASN A 217 14.04 1.11 12.18
N LEU A 218 13.17 1.78 11.41
CA LEU A 218 13.58 2.98 10.66
C LEU A 218 13.94 4.15 11.58
N GLN A 219 13.33 4.27 12.77
CA GLN A 219 13.67 5.31 13.73
C GLN A 219 15.12 5.20 14.19
N THR A 220 15.55 4.01 14.62
CA THR A 220 16.94 3.75 15.00
C THR A 220 17.89 3.97 13.82
N LEU A 221 17.53 3.55 12.62
CA LEU A 221 18.34 3.81 11.43
C LEU A 221 18.43 5.31 11.07
N GLN A 222 17.38 6.07 11.33
CA GLN A 222 17.39 7.52 11.17
C GLN A 222 18.35 8.18 12.16
N GLU A 223 18.37 7.73 13.42
CA GLU A 223 19.34 8.19 14.45
C GLU A 223 20.79 7.89 14.05
N TYR A 224 21.01 6.82 13.29
CA TYR A 224 22.32 6.45 12.73
C TYR A 224 22.64 7.16 11.41
N ASN A 225 21.81 8.11 10.96
CA ASN A 225 21.96 8.82 9.69
C ASN A 225 22.15 7.88 8.49
N ILE A 226 21.35 6.81 8.42
CA ILE A 226 21.47 5.78 7.38
C ILE A 226 21.44 6.35 5.94
N MET A 227 20.80 7.50 5.75
CA MET A 227 20.73 8.21 4.47
C MET A 227 22.11 8.59 3.92
N ASP A 228 23.09 8.90 4.79
CA ASP A 228 24.47 9.20 4.40
C ASP A 228 25.25 7.95 3.97
N HIS A 229 24.72 6.77 4.32
CA HIS A 229 25.29 5.46 4.02
C HIS A 229 24.43 4.66 3.02
N LYS A 230 23.54 5.34 2.29
CA LYS A 230 22.58 4.73 1.36
C LYS A 230 23.23 3.87 0.28
N ASP A 231 24.44 4.21 -0.18
CA ASP A 231 25.12 3.47 -1.25
C ASP A 231 25.56 2.09 -0.77
N ILE A 232 26.09 2.00 0.46
CA ILE A 232 26.48 0.73 1.09
C ILE A 232 25.23 -0.09 1.42
N LEU A 233 24.17 0.56 1.91
CA LEU A 233 22.90 -0.12 2.16
C LEU A 233 22.32 -0.71 0.85
N ALA A 234 22.25 0.07 -0.22
CA ALA A 234 21.75 -0.38 -1.51
C ALA A 234 22.62 -1.51 -2.09
N GLU A 235 23.94 -1.42 -1.93
CA GLU A 235 24.86 -2.50 -2.31
C GLU A 235 24.55 -3.78 -1.53
N GLN A 236 24.47 -3.73 -0.21
CA GLN A 236 24.19 -4.91 0.63
C GLN A 236 22.78 -5.48 0.42
N SER A 237 21.78 -4.62 0.20
CA SER A 237 20.42 -5.00 -0.22
C SER A 237 20.47 -5.74 -1.57
N GLY A 238 21.23 -5.23 -2.54
CA GLY A 238 21.43 -5.87 -3.83
C GLY A 238 22.12 -7.23 -3.72
N TYR A 239 23.17 -7.34 -2.90
CA TYR A 239 23.84 -8.61 -2.58
C TYR A 239 22.85 -9.62 -2.00
N ALA A 240 22.10 -9.22 -0.98
CA ALA A 240 21.13 -10.08 -0.32
C ALA A 240 20.09 -10.67 -1.29
N THR A 241 19.53 -9.82 -2.16
CA THR A 241 18.56 -10.26 -3.18
C THR A 241 19.20 -11.20 -4.20
N GLY A 242 20.42 -10.90 -4.65
CA GLY A 242 21.17 -11.73 -5.60
C GLY A 242 21.51 -13.11 -5.02
N GLU A 243 21.94 -13.15 -3.76
CA GLU A 243 22.23 -14.39 -3.03
C GLU A 243 20.97 -15.23 -2.85
N TRP A 244 19.86 -14.62 -2.42
CA TRP A 244 18.58 -15.31 -2.29
C TRP A 244 18.13 -15.92 -3.63
N LYS A 245 18.27 -15.18 -4.73
CA LYS A 245 17.94 -15.69 -6.06
C LYS A 245 18.75 -16.94 -6.41
N ILE A 246 20.06 -16.91 -6.20
CA ILE A 246 20.92 -18.08 -6.46
C ILE A 246 20.51 -19.27 -5.59
N VAL A 247 20.26 -19.04 -4.29
CA VAL A 247 19.83 -20.11 -3.38
C VAL A 247 18.53 -20.75 -3.86
N ASN A 248 17.58 -19.94 -4.31
CA ASN A 248 16.30 -20.41 -4.82
C ASN A 248 16.44 -21.16 -6.16
N ASP A 249 17.28 -20.67 -7.08
CA ASP A 249 17.54 -21.35 -8.35
C ASP A 249 18.23 -22.71 -8.13
N LEU A 250 19.19 -22.80 -7.20
CA LEU A 250 19.77 -24.08 -6.79
C LEU A 250 18.75 -25.05 -6.17
N GLU A 251 17.80 -24.54 -5.37
CA GLU A 251 16.78 -25.42 -4.79
C GLU A 251 15.80 -25.94 -5.85
N LYS A 252 15.48 -25.15 -6.90
CA LYS A 252 14.71 -25.64 -8.05
C LYS A 252 15.43 -26.75 -8.78
N ILE A 253 16.71 -26.57 -9.10
CA ILE A 253 17.55 -27.62 -9.73
C ILE A 253 17.46 -28.89 -8.89
N LYS A 254 17.69 -28.78 -7.58
CA LYS A 254 17.59 -29.91 -6.65
C LYS A 254 16.23 -30.59 -6.66
N GLN A 255 15.13 -29.83 -6.62
CA GLN A 255 13.78 -30.38 -6.65
C GLN A 255 13.50 -31.14 -7.94
N THR A 256 13.94 -30.60 -9.08
CA THR A 256 13.81 -31.26 -10.37
C THR A 256 14.52 -32.61 -10.39
N TRP A 257 15.77 -32.66 -9.93
CA TRP A 257 16.54 -33.91 -9.88
C TRP A 257 16.02 -34.92 -8.85
N ASN A 258 15.43 -34.46 -7.74
CA ASN A 258 14.78 -35.34 -6.77
C ASN A 258 13.50 -35.99 -7.31
N GLY A 259 12.79 -35.30 -8.22
CA GLY A 259 11.56 -35.81 -8.85
C GLY A 259 11.82 -36.62 -10.12
N LEU A 260 13.06 -36.64 -10.62
CA LEU A 260 13.40 -37.29 -11.88
C LEU A 260 13.41 -38.81 -11.71
N SER A 261 12.72 -39.51 -12.61
CA SER A 261 12.70 -40.97 -12.69
C SER A 261 13.10 -41.45 -14.07
N PHE A 262 14.03 -42.39 -14.12
CA PHE A 262 14.39 -43.07 -15.35
C PHE A 262 13.35 -44.14 -15.70
N GLU A 263 12.79 -44.08 -16.89
CA GLU A 263 11.86 -45.09 -17.39
C GLU A 263 12.60 -46.28 -17.99
N THR A 264 12.17 -47.48 -17.61
CA THR A 264 12.72 -48.73 -18.14
C THR A 264 11.66 -49.56 -18.85
N ILE A 265 12.03 -50.17 -19.99
CA ILE A 265 11.20 -51.15 -20.71
C ILE A 265 11.94 -52.49 -20.88
N PRO A 266 11.22 -53.63 -20.94
CA PRO A 266 11.83 -54.92 -21.21
C PRO A 266 12.54 -54.97 -22.57
N TYR A 267 13.72 -55.60 -22.62
CA TYR A 267 14.49 -55.73 -23.86
C TYR A 267 14.10 -56.97 -24.67
N LYS A 268 13.49 -56.79 -25.85
CA LYS A 268 13.22 -57.84 -26.87
C LYS A 268 12.80 -59.21 -26.29
N ASN A 269 11.77 -59.22 -25.43
CA ASN A 269 11.22 -60.42 -24.75
C ASN A 269 12.22 -61.23 -23.89
N ARG A 270 13.35 -60.64 -23.50
CA ARG A 270 14.29 -61.27 -22.56
C ARG A 270 13.85 -61.01 -21.13
N GLU A 271 13.56 -62.08 -20.41
CA GLU A 271 13.23 -62.02 -18.99
C GLU A 271 14.44 -61.52 -18.19
N GLY A 272 14.21 -60.54 -17.30
CA GLY A 272 15.26 -59.96 -16.43
C GLY A 272 16.18 -58.93 -17.08
N VAL A 273 15.96 -58.52 -18.34
CA VAL A 273 16.76 -57.48 -19.00
C VAL A 273 15.89 -56.27 -19.34
N PHE A 274 16.27 -55.10 -18.83
CA PHE A 274 15.58 -53.83 -19.04
C PHE A 274 16.51 -52.80 -19.67
N ILE A 275 15.95 -51.94 -20.51
CA ILE A 275 16.64 -50.79 -21.11
C ILE A 275 15.93 -49.49 -20.72
N LEU A 276 16.71 -48.43 -20.58
CA LEU A 276 16.25 -47.06 -20.46
C LEU A 276 15.63 -46.58 -21.77
N THR A 277 14.51 -45.88 -21.65
CA THR A 277 13.80 -45.21 -22.74
C THR A 277 13.58 -43.74 -22.40
N GLN A 278 13.14 -42.94 -23.38
CA GLN A 278 12.76 -41.52 -23.20
C GLN A 278 13.85 -40.66 -22.54
N LEU A 279 15.12 -40.89 -22.87
CA LEU A 279 16.26 -40.15 -22.29
C LEU A 279 16.43 -38.73 -22.85
N GLU A 280 15.78 -38.41 -23.97
CA GLU A 280 15.95 -37.12 -24.66
C GLU A 280 15.62 -35.93 -23.74
N ASP A 281 14.51 -36.00 -23.02
CA ASP A 281 14.09 -34.94 -22.09
C ASP A 281 15.03 -34.83 -20.87
N VAL A 282 15.54 -35.96 -20.37
CA VAL A 282 16.48 -36.00 -19.25
C VAL A 282 17.82 -35.36 -19.64
N ILE A 283 18.33 -35.67 -20.84
CA ILE A 283 19.58 -35.12 -21.36
C ILE A 283 19.42 -33.62 -21.62
N GLN A 284 18.32 -33.19 -22.24
CA GLN A 284 18.06 -31.77 -22.47
C GLN A 284 18.04 -30.98 -21.14
N GLN A 285 17.35 -31.52 -20.12
CA GLN A 285 17.31 -30.91 -18.80
C GLN A 285 18.67 -30.91 -18.10
N LEU A 286 19.50 -31.93 -18.32
CA LEU A 286 20.85 -32.00 -17.83
C LEU A 286 21.72 -30.89 -18.41
N ASP A 287 21.71 -30.73 -19.73
CA ASP A 287 22.46 -29.69 -20.45
C ASP A 287 22.04 -28.30 -19.99
N ASP A 288 20.74 -28.05 -19.90
CA ASP A 288 20.19 -26.77 -19.46
C ASP A 288 20.64 -26.42 -18.03
N HIS A 289 20.54 -27.36 -17.08
CA HIS A 289 20.97 -27.14 -15.71
C HIS A 289 22.50 -27.04 -15.57
N GLN A 290 23.29 -27.73 -16.41
CA GLN A 290 24.73 -27.53 -16.43
C GLN A 290 25.09 -26.10 -16.85
N ILE A 291 24.44 -25.55 -17.90
CA ILE A 291 24.63 -24.16 -18.33
C ILE A 291 24.17 -23.18 -17.24
N GLU A 292 23.03 -23.44 -16.61
CA GLU A 292 22.51 -22.62 -15.51
C GLU A 292 23.49 -22.58 -14.34
N LEU A 293 24.03 -23.73 -13.91
CA LEU A 293 25.01 -23.80 -12.83
C LEU A 293 26.32 -23.07 -13.17
N GLN A 294 26.78 -23.13 -14.43
CA GLN A 294 27.94 -22.33 -14.87
C GLN A 294 27.65 -20.83 -14.80
N THR A 295 26.43 -20.42 -15.16
CA THR A 295 25.98 -19.03 -15.06
C THR A 295 25.91 -18.57 -13.60
N ILE A 296 25.39 -19.42 -12.71
CA ILE A 296 25.37 -19.18 -11.26
C ILE A 296 26.80 -19.06 -10.73
N MET A 297 27.72 -19.95 -11.12
CA MET A 297 29.12 -19.93 -10.70
C MET A 297 29.84 -18.62 -11.08
N ALA A 298 29.53 -18.09 -12.27
CA ALA A 298 30.09 -16.83 -12.75
C ALA A 298 29.48 -15.59 -12.05
N SER A 299 28.40 -15.76 -11.29
CA SER A 299 27.74 -14.65 -10.59
C SER A 299 28.57 -14.13 -9.42
N ARG A 300 28.61 -12.81 -9.25
CA ARG A 300 29.23 -12.17 -8.08
C ARG A 300 28.56 -12.51 -6.75
N PHE A 301 27.32 -13.00 -6.78
CA PHE A 301 26.53 -13.36 -5.59
C PHE A 301 26.72 -14.83 -5.17
N VAL A 302 27.58 -15.59 -5.87
CA VAL A 302 27.76 -17.03 -5.60
C VAL A 302 28.47 -17.32 -4.28
N ALA A 303 29.19 -16.33 -3.72
CA ALA A 303 30.15 -16.54 -2.64
C ALA A 303 29.60 -17.36 -1.44
N PRO A 304 28.38 -17.13 -0.92
CA PRO A 304 27.86 -17.88 0.22
C PRO A 304 27.53 -19.34 -0.08
N VAL A 305 27.34 -19.69 -1.35
CA VAL A 305 26.89 -21.03 -1.78
C VAL A 305 27.81 -21.69 -2.79
N ARG A 306 28.99 -21.11 -3.04
CA ARG A 306 29.94 -21.58 -4.07
C ARG A 306 30.22 -23.07 -3.97
N GLU A 307 30.53 -23.57 -2.78
CA GLU A 307 30.83 -24.99 -2.57
C GLU A 307 29.67 -25.91 -2.98
N ARG A 308 28.43 -25.50 -2.67
CA ARG A 308 27.22 -26.24 -3.07
C ARG A 308 27.04 -26.22 -4.59
N VAL A 309 27.29 -25.09 -5.25
CA VAL A 309 27.21 -24.99 -6.72
C VAL A 309 28.26 -25.89 -7.37
N GLU A 310 29.51 -25.86 -6.87
CA GLU A 310 30.59 -26.72 -7.36
C GLU A 310 30.26 -28.21 -7.22
N GLU A 311 29.65 -28.59 -6.10
CA GLU A 311 29.17 -29.95 -5.89
C GLU A 311 28.11 -30.35 -6.91
N TRP A 312 27.10 -29.51 -7.14
CA TRP A 312 26.08 -29.76 -8.16
C TRP A 312 26.68 -29.90 -9.57
N ILE A 313 27.62 -29.03 -9.94
CA ILE A 313 28.31 -29.13 -11.24
C ILE A 313 29.02 -30.48 -11.37
N ARG A 314 29.73 -30.94 -10.33
CA ARG A 314 30.42 -32.24 -10.35
C ARG A 314 29.43 -33.40 -10.45
N ASN A 315 28.34 -33.35 -9.68
CA ASN A 315 27.35 -34.42 -9.65
C ASN A 315 26.61 -34.54 -10.98
N LEU A 316 26.19 -33.42 -11.58
CA LEU A 316 25.50 -33.44 -12.88
C LEU A 316 26.43 -33.89 -14.01
N ARG A 317 27.72 -33.53 -13.95
CA ARG A 317 28.70 -34.05 -14.89
C ARG A 317 28.89 -35.57 -14.75
N LEU A 318 28.89 -36.10 -13.53
CA LEU A 318 28.94 -37.55 -13.33
C LEU A 318 27.68 -38.25 -13.87
N VAL A 319 26.51 -37.64 -13.71
CA VAL A 319 25.26 -38.17 -14.29
C VAL A 319 25.35 -38.22 -15.81
N ASP A 320 25.90 -37.17 -16.43
CA ASP A 320 26.14 -37.10 -17.89
C ASP A 320 27.01 -38.26 -18.37
N ASP A 321 28.20 -38.42 -17.75
CA ASP A 321 29.14 -39.51 -18.06
C ASP A 321 28.46 -40.89 -17.93
N VAL A 322 27.63 -41.09 -16.91
CA VAL A 322 26.90 -42.35 -16.67
C VAL A 322 25.82 -42.59 -17.73
N ILE A 323 25.05 -41.57 -18.11
CA ILE A 323 24.02 -41.68 -19.15
C ILE A 323 24.66 -42.02 -20.50
N ASP A 324 25.77 -41.38 -20.85
CA ASP A 324 26.49 -41.62 -22.11
C ASP A 324 27.05 -43.05 -22.22
N GLU A 325 27.67 -43.54 -21.15
CA GLU A 325 28.14 -44.93 -21.08
C GLU A 325 26.97 -45.93 -21.16
N TRP A 326 25.84 -45.60 -20.50
CA TRP A 326 24.65 -46.44 -20.56
C TRP A 326 24.04 -46.50 -21.96
N ILE A 327 23.91 -45.37 -22.64
CA ILE A 327 23.45 -45.30 -24.05
C ILE A 327 24.39 -46.10 -24.94
N THR A 328 25.70 -45.99 -24.73
CA THR A 328 26.71 -46.76 -25.47
C THR A 328 26.55 -48.27 -25.25
N LEU A 329 26.29 -48.69 -24.01
CA LEU A 329 26.00 -50.09 -23.67
C LEU A 329 24.73 -50.59 -24.36
N GLN A 330 23.64 -49.81 -24.34
CA GLN A 330 22.38 -50.17 -25.00
C GLN A 330 22.53 -50.27 -26.52
N LYS A 331 23.27 -49.35 -27.15
CA LYS A 331 23.63 -49.43 -28.59
C LYS A 331 24.39 -50.71 -28.90
N LYS A 332 25.36 -51.10 -28.06
CA LYS A 332 26.08 -52.38 -28.22
C LYS A 332 25.16 -53.58 -28.02
N LEU A 333 24.26 -53.56 -27.05
CA LEU A 333 23.25 -54.61 -26.86
C LEU A 333 22.34 -54.76 -28.09
N ASP A 334 21.98 -53.66 -28.75
CA ASP A 334 21.19 -53.71 -29.98
C ASP A 334 21.95 -54.25 -31.19
N VAL A 335 23.23 -53.91 -31.33
CA VAL A 335 24.08 -54.37 -32.43
C VAL A 335 24.55 -55.81 -32.25
N PHE A 336 24.93 -56.19 -31.03
CA PHE A 336 25.58 -57.49 -30.73
C PHE A 336 24.67 -58.50 -30.03
N GLY A 337 23.55 -58.07 -29.44
CA GLY A 337 22.60 -58.94 -28.75
C GLY A 337 21.87 -59.93 -29.66
N VAL A 338 21.92 -59.73 -30.98
CA VAL A 338 21.44 -60.68 -32.00
C VAL A 338 22.48 -61.76 -32.32
N TYR A 339 23.78 -61.50 -32.12
CA TYR A 339 24.85 -62.37 -32.60
C TYR A 339 25.56 -63.20 -31.51
N ILE A 340 25.45 -62.86 -30.22
CA ILE A 340 26.24 -63.54 -29.17
C ILE A 340 25.51 -64.75 -28.53
N PHE A 341 24.20 -64.90 -28.74
CA PHE A 341 23.42 -66.03 -28.16
C PHE A 341 22.80 -66.99 -29.19
N LEU A 342 23.18 -66.87 -30.47
CA LEU A 342 22.84 -67.84 -31.53
C LEU A 342 24.09 -68.53 -32.11
N GLY A 343 25.19 -68.53 -31.37
CA GLY A 343 26.40 -69.30 -31.65
C GLY A 343 26.49 -70.53 -30.76
#